data_AF-A0A8H5FIM6-F1
#
_entry.id   AF-A0A8H5FIM6-F1
#
_cell.length_a   1.000
_cell.length_b   1.000
_cell.length_c   1.000
_cell.angle_alpha   90.00
_cell.angle_beta   90.00
_cell.angle_gamma   90.00
#
_symmetry.space_group_name_H-M   'P 1'
#
loop_
_entity.id
_entity.type
_entity.pdbx_description
1 polymer ?
#
loop_
_entity_poly.entity_id
_entity_poly.type
_entity_poly.pdbx_seq_one_letter_code
_entity_poly.pdbx_strand_id
1 'polypeptide(L)'
;MFIEIKTYLCLDDMASRELADRQIATGMRFAEYKYEAATRKLTPTAIPWDHEVVNDVAPAERWQHELLDRDGEKVFRRVVEEVKSMCSAITIQSST
;
A
#
# COMPACT_ATOMS: atom_id res chain seq x y z
N MET A 1 15.07 2.66 -3.23
CA MET A 1 13.74 3.14 -2.77
C MET A 1 13.08 1.96 -2.05
N PHE A 2 12.30 2.16 -1.01
CA PHE A 2 11.56 1.07 -0.35
C PHE A 2 10.07 1.42 -0.52
N ILE A 3 9.27 0.49 -1.04
CA ILE A 3 7.84 0.73 -1.22
C ILE A 3 7.12 -0.26 -0.32
N GLU A 4 6.46 0.25 0.70
CA GLU A 4 5.56 -0.53 1.54
C GLU A 4 4.16 -0.41 0.96
N ILE A 5 3.66 -1.50 0.36
CA ILE A 5 2.27 -1.58 -0.08
C ILE A 5 1.50 -2.28 1.02
N LYS A 6 0.82 -1.50 1.86
CA LYS A 6 -0.15 -2.06 2.80
C LYS A 6 -1.50 -2.18 2.11
N THR A 7 -1.87 -3.40 1.72
CA THR A 7 -3.24 -3.73 1.30
C THR A 7 -4.01 -4.16 2.54
N TYR A 8 -4.89 -3.29 3.04
CA TYR A 8 -5.87 -3.69 4.05
C TYR A 8 -7.20 -3.95 3.34
N LEU A 9 -7.76 -5.14 3.52
CA LEU A 9 -9.21 -5.26 3.46
C LEU A 9 -9.69 -4.57 4.73
N CYS A 10 -10.39 -3.44 4.59
CA CYS A 10 -11.08 -2.83 5.73
C CYS A 10 -12.18 -3.81 6.14
N LEU A 11 -11.91 -4.66 7.13
CA LEU A 11 -12.83 -5.68 7.64
C LEU A 11 -13.49 -5.25 8.96
N ASP A 12 -13.40 -3.96 9.31
CA ASP A 12 -13.75 -3.47 10.64
C ASP A 12 -15.26 -3.59 10.97
N ASP A 13 -16.12 -3.92 10.01
CA ASP A 13 -17.55 -4.19 10.26
C ASP A 13 -18.16 -5.17 9.23
N MET A 14 -17.64 -6.39 9.15
CA MET A 14 -18.13 -7.41 8.21
C MET A 14 -19.11 -8.37 8.90
N ALA A 15 -20.29 -7.85 9.28
CA ALA A 15 -21.36 -8.66 9.86
C ALA A 15 -21.87 -9.78 8.93
N SER A 16 -21.54 -9.74 7.63
CA SER A 16 -21.92 -10.78 6.67
C SER A 16 -21.01 -10.85 5.44
N ARG A 17 -21.02 -12.03 4.79
CA ARG A 17 -20.33 -12.30 3.52
C ARG A 17 -20.79 -11.37 2.38
N GLU A 18 -22.04 -10.93 2.41
CA GLU A 18 -22.61 -10.01 1.42
C GLU A 18 -22.03 -8.60 1.54
N LEU A 19 -21.77 -8.12 2.76
CA LEU A 19 -21.07 -6.85 2.97
C LEU A 19 -19.61 -6.95 2.50
N ALA A 20 -18.95 -8.09 2.71
CA ALA A 20 -17.58 -8.32 2.25
C ALA A 20 -17.50 -8.34 0.73
N ASP A 21 -18.44 -9.02 0.08
CA ASP A 21 -18.58 -9.04 -1.38
C ASP A 21 -18.90 -7.63 -1.91
N ARG A 22 -19.70 -6.83 -1.18
CA ARG A 22 -19.95 -5.42 -1.51
C ARG A 22 -18.71 -4.55 -1.38
N GLN A 23 -17.90 -4.76 -0.35
CA GLN A 23 -16.66 -4.03 -0.12
C GLN A 23 -15.61 -4.36 -1.20
N ILE A 24 -15.51 -5.63 -1.57
CA ILE A 24 -14.71 -6.12 -2.71
C ILE A 24 -15.24 -5.50 -4.02
N ALA A 25 -16.56 -5.40 -4.18
CA ALA A 25 -17.21 -4.78 -5.34
C ALA A 25 -17.05 -3.26 -5.39
N THR A 26 -16.88 -2.57 -4.25
CA THR A 26 -16.55 -1.12 -4.18
C THR A 26 -15.06 -0.81 -4.43
N GLY A 27 -14.27 -1.81 -4.83
CA GLY A 27 -12.91 -1.65 -5.30
C GLY A 27 -11.87 -1.72 -4.18
N MET A 28 -10.88 -2.61 -4.34
CA MET A 28 -9.70 -2.63 -3.47
C MET A 28 -8.97 -1.30 -3.59
N ARG A 29 -8.81 -0.56 -2.50
CA ARG A 29 -8.06 0.70 -2.49
C ARG A 29 -6.66 0.52 -1.93
N PHE A 30 -5.75 1.40 -2.32
CA PHE A 30 -4.40 1.45 -1.78
C PHE A 30 -3.88 2.88 -1.59
N ALA A 31 -2.90 3.00 -0.71
CA ALA A 31 -2.17 4.22 -0.42
C ALA A 31 -0.73 4.09 -0.91
N GLU A 32 -0.20 5.14 -1.54
CA GLU A 32 1.20 5.19 -1.95
C GLU A 32 2.05 5.88 -0.87
N TYR A 33 3.15 5.24 -0.50
CA TYR A 33 4.17 5.81 0.38
C TYR A 33 5.52 5.85 -0.34
N LYS A 34 6.13 7.03 -0.35
CA LYS A 34 7.45 7.26 -0.89
C LYS A 34 8.49 7.26 0.23
N TYR A 35 9.45 6.34 0.14
CA TYR A 35 10.60 6.30 1.04
C TYR A 35 11.85 6.89 0.38
N GLU A 36 12.41 7.91 1.02
CA GLU A 36 13.69 8.50 0.64
C GLU A 36 14.82 7.88 1.46
N ALA A 37 15.68 7.07 0.82
CA ALA A 37 16.72 6.32 1.53
C ALA A 37 17.80 7.20 2.16
N ALA A 38 18.14 8.34 1.55
CA ALA A 38 19.18 9.26 2.05
C ALA A 38 18.80 9.88 3.40
N THR A 39 17.52 10.22 3.58
CA THR A 39 16.99 10.89 4.78
C THR A 39 16.21 9.95 5.70
N ARG A 40 15.95 8.72 5.24
CA ARG A 40 15.05 7.73 5.85
C ARG A 40 13.64 8.26 6.09
N LYS A 41 13.19 9.23 5.27
CA LYS A 41 11.85 9.84 5.40
C LYS A 41 10.82 9.08 4.58
N LEU A 42 9.64 8.92 5.16
CA LEU A 42 8.45 8.40 4.48
C LEU A 42 7.48 9.57 4.20
N THR A 43 6.94 9.63 2.98
CA THR A 43 5.91 10.60 2.58
C THR A 43 4.74 9.88 1.93
N PRO A 44 3.52 9.97 2.47
CA PRO A 44 3.16 10.67 3.70
C PRO A 44 3.82 10.05 4.94
N THR A 45 3.91 10.81 6.03
CA THR A 45 4.56 10.35 7.27
C THR A 45 3.84 9.11 7.81
N ALA A 46 4.62 8.18 8.37
CA ALA A 46 4.11 7.01 9.06
C ALA A 46 3.11 7.42 10.15
N ILE A 47 2.10 6.57 10.37
CA ILE A 47 1.11 6.78 11.42
C ILE A 47 1.81 6.50 12.75
N PRO A 48 1.85 7.46 13.69
CA PRO A 48 2.44 7.23 15.01
C PRO A 48 1.69 6.08 15.70
N TRP A 49 2.40 5.12 16.27
CA TRP A 49 1.76 4.04 17.01
C TRP A 49 1.04 4.59 18.24
N ASP A 50 -0.20 4.15 18.45
CA ASP A 50 -0.99 4.43 19.64
C ASP A 50 -1.01 3.19 20.54
N HIS A 51 -0.76 3.40 21.84
CA HIS A 51 -0.69 2.33 22.83
C HIS A 51 -2.07 1.94 23.39
N GLU A 52 -3.06 2.82 23.28
CA GLU A 52 -4.41 2.63 23.82
C GLU A 52 -5.37 2.10 22.76
N VAL A 53 -5.12 2.40 21.48
CA VAL A 53 -5.96 1.95 20.36
C VAL A 53 -5.14 1.35 19.23
N VAL A 54 -5.70 0.33 18.58
CA VAL A 54 -5.11 -0.24 17.36
C VAL A 54 -5.27 0.77 16.22
N ASN A 55 -4.16 1.22 15.66
CA ASN A 55 -4.12 2.21 14.58
C ASN A 55 -3.17 1.80 13.44
N ASP A 56 -3.19 0.52 13.08
CA ASP A 56 -2.39 -0.05 12.01
C ASP A 56 -2.94 0.25 10.60
N VAL A 57 -4.22 0.65 10.51
CA VAL A 57 -4.89 1.06 9.28
C VAL A 57 -4.64 2.53 8.95
N ALA A 58 -4.39 2.82 7.68
CA ALA A 58 -4.25 4.19 7.20
C ALA A 58 -5.57 4.98 7.24
N PRO A 59 -5.55 6.29 7.59
CA PRO A 59 -6.73 7.14 7.51
C PRO A 59 -7.39 7.11 6.13
N ALA A 60 -8.72 7.29 6.08
CA ALA A 60 -9.55 7.20 4.88
C ALA A 60 -9.00 8.04 3.71
N GLU A 61 -8.46 9.21 4.02
CA GLU A 61 -7.95 10.19 3.06
C GLU A 61 -6.70 9.71 2.32
N ARG A 62 -5.98 8.71 2.86
CA ARG A 62 -4.78 8.14 2.24
C ARG A 62 -5.09 7.05 1.22
N TRP A 63 -6.31 6.53 1.18
CA TRP A 63 -6.74 5.47 0.25
C TRP A 63 -7.14 6.05 -1.11
N GLN A 64 -6.17 6.68 -1.78
CA GLN A 64 -6.40 7.56 -2.94
C GLN A 64 -6.61 6.80 -4.25
N HIS A 65 -6.16 5.54 -4.32
CA HIS A 65 -6.17 4.77 -5.56
C HIS A 65 -7.10 3.57 -5.45
N GLU A 66 -8.02 3.44 -6.40
CA GLU A 66 -8.85 2.25 -6.55
C GLU A 66 -8.20 1.31 -7.58
N LEU A 67 -7.79 0.13 -7.13
CA LEU A 67 -6.97 -0.81 -7.91
C LEU A 67 -7.65 -1.27 -9.20
N LEU A 68 -8.98 -1.42 -9.17
CA LEU A 68 -9.76 -1.91 -10.31
C LEU A 68 -10.11 -0.82 -11.32
N ASP A 69 -9.89 0.46 -10.98
CA ASP A 69 -9.95 1.53 -11.96
C ASP A 69 -8.63 1.61 -12.76
N ARG A 70 -8.73 2.08 -14.00
CA ARG A 70 -7.60 2.19 -14.93
C ARG A 70 -6.46 3.02 -14.37
N ASP A 71 -6.75 4.09 -13.63
CA ASP A 71 -5.70 4.95 -13.10
C ASP A 71 -5.02 4.34 -11.88
N GLY A 72 -5.77 3.66 -11.00
CA GLY A 72 -5.19 2.89 -9.92
C GLY A 72 -4.36 1.70 -10.42
N GLU A 73 -4.84 0.99 -11.46
CA GLU A 73 -4.08 -0.10 -12.10
C GLU A 73 -2.73 0.40 -12.64
N LYS A 74 -2.70 1.55 -13.33
CA LYS A 74 -1.45 2.14 -13.84
C LYS A 74 -0.47 2.46 -12.73
N VAL A 75 -0.94 3.07 -11.64
CA VAL A 75 -0.10 3.40 -10.47
C VAL A 75 0.44 2.11 -9.86
N PHE A 76 -0.41 1.11 -9.65
CA PHE A 76 0.00 -0.16 -9.07
C PHE A 76 1.03 -0.88 -9.95
N ARG A 77 0.81 -0.91 -11.27
CA ARG A 77 1.74 -1.51 -12.23
C ARG A 77 3.10 -0.80 -12.22
N ARG A 78 3.12 0.54 -12.15
CA ARG A 78 4.36 1.33 -12.01
C ARG A 78 5.15 0.87 -10.78
N VAL A 79 4.48 0.81 -9.63
CA VAL A 79 5.09 0.38 -8.36
C VAL A 79 5.66 -1.04 -8.49
N VAL A 80 4.92 -1.98 -9.06
CA VAL A 80 5.38 -3.37 -9.26
C VAL A 80 6.64 -3.41 -10.13
N GLU A 81 6.68 -2.66 -11.23
CA GLU A 81 7.86 -2.61 -12.10
C GLU A 81 9.07 -1.97 -11.41
N GLU A 82 8.86 -0.93 -10.60
CA GLU A 82 9.93 -0.35 -9.77
C GLU A 82 10.49 -1.38 -8.77
N VAL A 83 9.63 -2.14 -8.09
CA VAL A 83 10.04 -3.20 -7.16
C VAL A 83 10.82 -4.29 -7.88
N LYS A 84 10.34 -4.76 -9.03
CA LYS A 84 11.07 -5.77 -9.85
C LYS A 84 12.45 -5.27 -10.23
N SER A 85 12.56 -4.03 -10.70
CA SER A 85 13.83 -3.41 -11.06
C SER A 85 14.82 -3.40 -9.88
N MET A 86 14.34 -3.05 -8.69
CA MET A 86 15.18 -3.05 -7.48
C MET A 86 15.64 -4.46 -7.09
N CYS A 87 14.75 -5.45 -7.13
CA CYS A 87 15.10 -6.84 -6.87
C CYS A 87 16.15 -7.35 -7.87
N SER A 88 15.99 -7.05 -9.16
CA SER A 88 16.98 -7.42 -10.18
C SER A 88 18.34 -6.79 -9.95
N ALA A 89 18.40 -5.53 -9.49
CA ALA A 89 19.66 -4.86 -9.17
C ALA A 89 20.39 -5.52 -7.98
N ILE A 90 19.66 -6.01 -6.98
CA ILE A 90 20.23 -6.74 -5.83
C ILE A 90 20.82 -8.08 -6.29
N THR A 91 20.11 -8.84 -7.14
CA THR A 91 20.59 -10.14 -7.64
C THR A 91 21.93 -10.02 -8.39
N ILE A 92 22.16 -8.92 -9.11
CA ILE A 92 23.40 -8.67 -9.84
C ILE A 92 24.56 -8.34 -8.87
N GLN A 93 24.30 -7.63 -7.77
CA GLN A 93 25.33 -7.26 -6.79
C GLN A 93 25.78 -8.40 -5.88
N SER A 94 24.92 -9.40 -5.64
CA SER A 94 25.24 -10.58 -4.81
C SER A 94 26.15 -11.61 -5.51
N SER A 95 26.52 -11.38 -6.77
CA SER A 95 27.35 -12.29 -7.59
C SER A 95 28.79 -11.81 -7.77
N THR A 96 29.23 -10.83 -6.97
CA THR A 96 30.62 -10.32 -6.91
C THR A 96 31.14 -10.45 -5.49
#